data_AF-A0A1X7M495-F1
#
_entry.id   AF-A0A1X7M495-F1
#
_cell.length_a   1.000
_cell.length_b   1.000
_cell.length_c   1.000
_cell.angle_alpha   90.00
_cell.angle_beta   90.00
_cell.angle_gamma   90.00
#
_symmetry.space_group_name_H-M   'P 1'
#
loop_
_entity.id
_entity.type
_entity.pdbx_description
1 polymer ?
#
loop_
_entity_poly.entity_id
_entity_poly.type
_entity_poly.pdbx_seq_one_letter_code
_entity_poly.pdbx_strand_id
1 'polypeptide(L)'
;MAHPIPLSRNTGVARARHAKAMLLPMPRQIADDLALRVHLSLDALRRGAGSKTDAQTLTQIMLLAGYLAEAGFGSMSREEFCAADRIAAAVFDRGKESGEWKLDEAGFALFASIATNYDRQLHRAPLWAVTAASEQLDRVIAGTSDPAPARRRA
;
A
#
# COMPACT_ATOMS: atom_id res chain seq x y z
N MET A 1 21.18 52.95 -16.55
CA MET A 1 21.76 51.86 -15.75
C MET A 1 20.68 50.81 -15.52
N ALA A 2 20.68 49.70 -16.26
CA ALA A 2 19.68 48.64 -16.10
C ALA A 2 20.24 47.58 -15.13
N HIS A 3 19.62 47.44 -13.95
CA HIS A 3 19.96 46.37 -13.02
C HIS A 3 19.32 45.06 -13.49
N PRO A 4 20.08 43.96 -13.59
CA PRO A 4 19.55 42.67 -13.98
C PRO A 4 18.65 42.11 -12.87
N ILE A 5 17.45 41.65 -13.25
CA ILE A 5 16.51 40.95 -12.38
C ILE A 5 17.17 39.65 -11.91
N PRO A 6 17.31 39.39 -10.59
CA PRO A 6 17.90 38.16 -10.10
C PRO A 6 16.89 37.02 -10.26
N LEU A 7 17.03 36.24 -11.35
CA LEU A 7 16.29 34.99 -11.49
C LEU A 7 16.87 33.99 -10.50
N SER A 8 16.10 33.67 -9.45
CA SER A 8 16.38 32.62 -8.47
C SER A 8 16.37 31.25 -9.16
N ARG A 9 17.50 30.90 -9.78
CA ARG A 9 17.71 29.65 -10.54
C ARG A 9 17.65 28.40 -9.64
N ASN A 10 17.82 28.56 -8.32
CA ASN A 10 18.00 27.44 -7.41
C ASN A 10 16.68 26.69 -7.09
N THR A 11 15.58 27.43 -6.95
CA THR A 11 14.27 26.84 -6.62
C THR A 11 13.68 26.03 -7.79
N GLY A 12 13.91 26.49 -9.03
CA GLY A 12 13.48 25.79 -10.24
C GLY A 12 14.20 24.45 -10.45
N VAL A 13 15.51 24.39 -10.18
CA VAL A 13 16.31 23.16 -10.30
C VAL A 13 15.91 22.14 -9.24
N ALA A 14 15.71 22.57 -7.99
CA ALA A 14 15.24 21.68 -6.92
C ALA A 14 13.84 21.11 -7.22
N ARG A 15 12.90 21.94 -7.71
CA ARG A 15 11.55 21.49 -8.11
C ARG A 15 11.59 20.50 -9.27
N ALA A 16 12.43 20.74 -10.28
CA ALA A 16 12.60 19.82 -11.40
C ALA A 16 13.22 18.48 -10.98
N ARG A 17 14.19 18.50 -10.06
CA ARG A 17 14.77 17.27 -9.47
C ARG A 17 13.74 16.49 -8.68
N HIS A 18 12.93 17.16 -7.86
CA HIS A 18 11.83 16.53 -7.13
C HIS A 18 10.82 15.90 -8.09
N ALA A 19 10.38 16.63 -9.11
CA ALA A 19 9.46 16.11 -10.13
C ALA A 19 10.01 14.86 -10.83
N LYS A 20 11.32 14.82 -11.12
CA LYS A 20 11.97 13.63 -11.69
C LYS A 20 12.07 12.47 -10.69
N ALA A 21 12.37 12.76 -9.42
CA ALA A 21 12.42 11.73 -8.37
C ALA A 21 11.08 11.02 -8.20
N MET A 22 9.96 11.75 -8.35
CA MET A 22 8.61 11.17 -8.31
C MET A 22 8.35 10.12 -9.41
N LEU A 23 9.10 10.16 -10.51
CA LEU A 23 8.98 9.23 -11.64
C LEU A 23 9.83 7.96 -11.47
N LEU A 24 10.71 7.94 -10.47
CA LEU A 24 11.55 6.79 -10.17
C LEU A 24 10.91 5.94 -9.09
N PRO A 25 11.18 4.62 -9.06
CA PRO A 25 10.86 3.80 -7.90
C PRO A 25 11.53 4.31 -6.63
N MET A 26 10.95 3.97 -5.49
CA MET A 26 11.55 4.28 -4.20
C MET A 26 12.93 3.62 -4.04
N PRO A 27 13.82 4.15 -3.18
CA PRO A 27 15.09 3.51 -2.87
C PRO A 27 14.90 2.06 -2.42
N ARG A 28 15.71 1.16 -2.97
CA ARG A 28 15.59 -0.29 -2.76
C ARG A 28 15.57 -0.69 -1.28
N GLN A 29 16.42 -0.08 -0.46
CA GLN A 29 16.46 -0.33 0.98
C GLN A 29 15.11 -0.02 1.66
N ILE A 30 14.45 1.07 1.28
CA ILE A 30 13.14 1.44 1.83
C ILE A 30 12.07 0.43 1.39
N ALA A 31 12.12 -0.02 0.13
CA ALA A 31 11.23 -1.06 -0.36
C ALA A 31 11.42 -2.38 0.40
N ASP A 32 12.68 -2.78 0.62
CA ASP A 32 13.03 -4.01 1.34
C ASP A 32 12.60 -3.95 2.82
N ASP A 33 12.76 -2.79 3.48
CA ASP A 33 12.31 -2.60 4.88
C ASP A 33 10.77 -2.70 5.01
N LEU A 34 10.03 -2.12 4.04
CA LEU A 34 8.58 -2.23 3.99
C LEU A 34 8.15 -3.68 3.75
N ALA A 35 8.74 -4.34 2.75
CA ALA A 35 8.48 -5.75 2.44
C ALA A 35 8.73 -6.65 3.64
N LEU A 36 9.88 -6.47 4.32
CA LEU A 36 10.25 -7.26 5.50
C LEU A 36 9.20 -7.15 6.60
N ARG A 37 8.70 -5.94 6.89
CA ARG A 37 7.64 -5.76 7.90
C ARG A 37 6.39 -6.58 7.56
N VAL A 38 5.98 -6.59 6.29
CA VAL A 38 4.81 -7.35 5.84
C VAL A 38 5.02 -8.85 6.05
N HIS A 39 6.18 -9.38 5.65
CA HIS A 39 6.48 -10.80 5.80
C HIS A 39 6.60 -11.23 7.27
N LEU A 40 7.10 -10.36 8.16
CA LEU A 40 7.13 -10.62 9.60
C LEU A 40 5.72 -10.69 10.20
N SER A 41 4.83 -9.74 9.86
CA SER A 41 3.43 -9.77 10.31
C SER A 41 2.69 -10.99 9.77
N LEU A 42 2.96 -11.38 8.52
CA LEU A 42 2.39 -12.58 7.92
C LEU A 42 2.84 -13.87 8.63
N ASP A 43 4.14 -14.01 8.92
CA ASP A 43 4.69 -15.16 9.64
C ASP A 43 4.17 -15.24 11.09
N ALA A 44 4.06 -14.09 11.78
CA ALA A 44 3.49 -14.03 13.13
C ALA A 44 2.04 -14.54 13.16
N LEU A 45 1.19 -14.07 12.23
CA LEU A 45 -0.19 -14.51 12.10
C LEU A 45 -0.30 -15.99 11.69
N ARG A 46 0.61 -16.50 10.86
CA ARG A 46 0.64 -17.93 10.50
C ARG A 46 0.87 -18.82 11.72
N ARG A 47 1.77 -18.39 12.63
CA ARG A 47 2.15 -19.16 13.82
C ARG A 47 1.18 -18.99 15.00
N GLY A 48 0.16 -18.15 14.85
CA GLY A 48 -0.73 -17.75 15.95
C GLY A 48 -0.05 -16.92 17.03
N ALA A 49 1.13 -16.36 16.72
CA ALA A 49 1.85 -15.41 17.57
C ALA A 49 1.61 -13.95 17.12
N GLY A 50 0.61 -13.74 16.27
CA GLY A 50 0.28 -12.43 15.72
C GLY A 50 -0.41 -11.54 16.74
N SER A 51 -0.60 -10.30 16.33
CA SER A 51 -1.29 -9.26 17.07
C SER A 51 -2.31 -8.54 16.21
N LYS A 52 -3.10 -7.67 16.85
CA LYS A 52 -3.96 -6.71 16.14
C LYS A 52 -3.18 -5.89 15.10
N THR A 53 -1.95 -5.49 15.44
CA THR A 53 -1.09 -4.68 14.56
C THR A 53 -0.64 -5.47 13.33
N ASP A 54 -0.40 -6.77 13.47
CA ASP A 54 -0.07 -7.63 12.33
C ASP A 54 -1.26 -7.79 11.39
N ALA A 55 -2.46 -7.99 11.94
CA ALA A 55 -3.70 -8.06 11.16
C ALA A 55 -3.97 -6.73 10.43
N GLN A 56 -3.77 -5.59 11.11
CA GLN A 56 -3.87 -4.26 10.50
C GLN A 56 -2.85 -4.07 9.38
N THR A 57 -1.61 -4.53 9.56
CA THR A 57 -0.57 -4.47 8.53
C THR A 57 -0.99 -5.23 7.28
N LEU A 58 -1.56 -6.44 7.43
CA LEU A 58 -2.07 -7.21 6.29
C LEU A 58 -3.29 -6.56 5.62
N THR A 59 -4.18 -5.89 6.36
CA THR A 59 -5.26 -5.13 5.74
C THR A 59 -4.75 -3.93 4.95
N GLN A 60 -3.78 -3.19 5.51
CA GLN A 60 -3.17 -2.04 4.82
C GLN A 60 -2.48 -2.46 3.52
N ILE A 61 -1.75 -3.58 3.52
CA ILE A 61 -1.01 -4.02 2.33
C ILE A 61 -1.96 -4.54 1.26
N MET A 62 -3.08 -5.15 1.63
CA MET A 62 -4.14 -5.54 0.69
C MET A 62 -4.72 -4.31 -0.02
N LEU A 63 -5.02 -3.25 0.73
CA LEU A 63 -5.55 -2.00 0.18
C LEU A 63 -4.52 -1.31 -0.73
N LEU A 64 -3.27 -1.18 -0.27
CA LEU A 64 -2.18 -0.57 -1.05
C LEU A 64 -1.92 -1.36 -2.35
N ALA A 65 -1.88 -2.69 -2.27
CA ALA A 65 -1.68 -3.54 -3.44
C ALA A 65 -2.82 -3.39 -4.46
N GLY A 66 -4.06 -3.25 -3.99
CA GLY A 66 -5.23 -2.95 -4.81
C GLY A 66 -5.12 -1.59 -5.50
N TYR A 67 -4.83 -0.51 -4.76
CA TYR A 67 -4.70 0.83 -5.31
C TYR A 67 -3.55 0.94 -6.32
N LEU A 68 -2.44 0.27 -6.06
CA LEU A 68 -1.34 0.19 -7.01
C LEU A 68 -1.73 -0.58 -8.28
N ALA A 69 -2.50 -1.67 -8.15
CA ALA A 69 -3.02 -2.41 -9.30
C ALA A 69 -3.99 -1.57 -10.14
N GLU A 70 -4.88 -0.80 -9.49
CA GLU A 70 -5.77 0.16 -10.17
C GLU A 70 -4.99 1.25 -10.91
N ALA A 71 -3.86 1.68 -10.37
CA ALA A 71 -2.93 2.61 -11.02
C ALA A 71 -2.07 1.95 -12.13
N GLY A 72 -2.24 0.65 -12.40
CA GLY A 72 -1.53 -0.09 -13.45
C GLY A 72 -0.23 -0.77 -13.02
N PHE A 73 0.05 -0.84 -11.72
CA PHE A 73 1.26 -1.46 -11.18
C PHE A 73 0.93 -2.78 -10.47
N GLY A 74 1.35 -3.90 -11.04
CA GLY A 74 1.02 -5.23 -10.52
C GLY A 74 -0.38 -5.67 -10.90
N SER A 75 -0.91 -6.67 -10.20
CA SER A 75 -2.24 -7.21 -10.49
C SER A 75 -2.91 -7.69 -9.21
N MET A 76 -4.18 -7.35 -9.06
CA MET A 76 -5.05 -7.90 -8.03
C MET A 76 -6.46 -7.95 -8.61
N SER A 77 -7.01 -9.15 -8.74
CA SER A 77 -8.39 -9.32 -9.19
C SER A 77 -9.37 -8.86 -8.11
N ARG A 78 -10.60 -8.52 -8.52
CA ARG A 78 -11.67 -8.17 -7.59
C ARG A 78 -12.01 -9.35 -6.68
N GLU A 79 -11.94 -10.55 -7.20
CA GLU A 79 -12.18 -11.79 -6.48
C GLU A 79 -11.13 -12.01 -5.39
N GLU A 80 -9.83 -11.83 -5.71
CA GLU A 80 -8.74 -11.90 -4.72
C GLU A 80 -8.89 -10.83 -3.65
N PHE A 81 -9.23 -9.58 -4.04
CA PHE A 81 -9.46 -8.50 -3.09
C PHE A 81 -10.61 -8.82 -2.13
N CYS A 82 -11.77 -9.23 -2.64
CA CYS A 82 -12.91 -9.58 -1.80
C CYS A 82 -12.65 -10.82 -0.94
N ALA A 83 -11.84 -11.77 -1.40
CA ALA A 83 -11.43 -12.92 -0.60
C ALA A 83 -10.51 -12.50 0.56
N ALA A 84 -9.51 -11.67 0.29
CA ALA A 84 -8.60 -11.17 1.30
C ALA A 84 -9.31 -10.29 2.35
N ASP A 85 -10.27 -9.47 1.91
CA ASP A 85 -11.09 -8.64 2.81
C ASP A 85 -11.90 -9.48 3.80
N ARG A 86 -12.56 -10.55 3.31
CA ARG A 86 -13.29 -11.50 4.18
C ARG A 86 -12.37 -12.21 5.17
N ILE A 87 -11.18 -12.62 4.73
CA ILE A 87 -10.20 -13.27 5.59
C ILE A 87 -9.70 -12.31 6.66
N ALA A 88 -9.36 -11.06 6.30
CA ALA A 88 -8.97 -10.04 7.26
C ALA A 88 -10.09 -9.80 8.30
N ALA A 89 -11.34 -9.65 7.85
CA ALA A 89 -12.49 -9.48 8.75
C ALA A 89 -12.62 -10.65 9.75
N ALA A 90 -12.50 -11.89 9.28
CA ALA A 90 -12.55 -13.07 10.13
C ALA A 90 -11.41 -13.13 11.17
N VAL A 91 -10.20 -12.68 10.80
CA VAL A 91 -9.08 -12.54 11.74
C VAL A 91 -9.41 -11.51 12.82
N PHE A 92 -9.99 -10.36 12.45
CA PHE A 92 -10.40 -9.34 13.41
C PHE A 92 -11.51 -9.82 14.35
N ASP A 93 -12.51 -10.52 13.83
CA ASP A 93 -13.62 -11.02 14.65
C ASP A 93 -13.12 -12.07 15.65
N ARG A 94 -12.31 -13.04 15.20
CA ARG A 94 -11.63 -13.98 16.10
C ARG A 94 -10.77 -13.29 17.14
N GLY A 95 -9.96 -12.31 16.73
CA GLY A 95 -9.07 -11.58 17.62
C GLY A 95 -9.82 -10.78 18.69
N LYS A 96 -11.00 -10.24 18.37
CA LYS A 96 -11.88 -9.56 19.34
C LYS A 96 -12.55 -10.55 20.30
N GLU A 97 -12.98 -11.70 19.81
CA GLU A 97 -13.72 -12.70 20.60
C GLU A 97 -12.81 -13.52 21.53
N SER A 98 -11.63 -13.91 21.03
CA SER A 98 -10.76 -14.90 21.68
C SER A 98 -9.39 -14.35 22.09
N GLY A 99 -9.00 -13.18 21.58
CA GLY A 99 -7.63 -12.67 21.70
C GLY A 99 -6.62 -13.37 20.78
N GLU A 100 -7.04 -14.38 20.01
CA GLU A 100 -6.17 -15.09 19.06
C GLU A 100 -6.12 -14.37 17.70
N TRP A 101 -4.92 -13.99 17.28
CA TRP A 101 -4.66 -13.37 15.97
C TRP A 101 -3.93 -14.38 15.09
N LYS A 102 -4.67 -15.05 14.21
CA LYS A 102 -4.10 -16.10 13.36
C LYS A 102 -4.78 -16.21 12.00
N LEU A 103 -3.98 -16.53 10.99
CA LEU A 103 -4.45 -16.97 9.68
C LEU A 103 -4.52 -18.50 9.63
N ASP A 104 -5.49 -19.03 8.89
CA ASP A 104 -5.44 -20.41 8.46
C ASP A 104 -4.54 -20.56 7.22
N GLU A 105 -4.29 -21.79 6.77
CA GLU A 105 -3.36 -22.04 5.65
C GLU A 105 -3.83 -21.38 4.34
N ALA A 106 -5.15 -21.33 4.10
CA ALA A 106 -5.71 -20.67 2.91
C ALA A 106 -5.52 -19.15 2.97
N GLY A 107 -5.77 -18.53 4.13
CA GLY A 107 -5.51 -17.11 4.37
C GLY A 107 -4.04 -16.76 4.28
N PHE A 108 -3.16 -17.57 4.84
CA PHE A 108 -1.72 -17.41 4.70
C PHE A 108 -1.29 -17.46 3.22
N ALA A 109 -1.74 -18.46 2.46
CA ALA A 109 -1.38 -18.58 1.04
C ALA A 109 -1.85 -17.38 0.21
N LEU A 110 -3.07 -16.88 0.45
CA LEU A 110 -3.60 -15.70 -0.23
C LEU A 110 -2.78 -14.44 0.12
N PHE A 111 -2.54 -14.17 1.41
CA PHE A 111 -1.77 -13.01 1.83
C PHE A 111 -0.29 -13.09 1.44
N ALA A 112 0.29 -14.29 1.34
CA ALA A 112 1.64 -14.47 0.80
C ALA A 112 1.72 -14.07 -0.68
N SER A 113 0.69 -14.39 -1.48
CA SER A 113 0.59 -13.94 -2.88
C SER A 113 0.49 -12.41 -2.97
N ILE A 114 -0.36 -11.80 -2.13
CA ILE A 114 -0.53 -10.33 -2.09
C ILE A 114 0.78 -9.65 -1.65
N ALA A 115 1.45 -10.14 -0.61
CA ALA A 115 2.74 -9.63 -0.16
C ALA A 115 3.79 -9.72 -1.28
N THR A 116 3.86 -10.85 -1.98
CA THR A 116 4.78 -11.03 -3.11
C THR A 116 4.47 -10.06 -4.27
N ASN A 117 3.19 -9.81 -4.55
CA ASN A 117 2.80 -8.79 -5.53
C ASN A 117 3.21 -7.39 -5.06
N TYR A 118 2.98 -7.05 -3.79
CA TYR A 118 3.34 -5.77 -3.21
C TYR A 118 4.85 -5.51 -3.23
N ASP A 119 5.68 -6.52 -2.93
CA ASP A 119 7.14 -6.43 -3.04
C ASP A 119 7.57 -6.03 -4.45
N ARG A 120 6.96 -6.64 -5.48
CA ARG A 120 7.23 -6.29 -6.88
C ARG A 120 6.74 -4.90 -7.23
N GLN A 121 5.58 -4.50 -6.70
CA GLN A 121 5.04 -3.16 -6.90
C GLN A 121 5.98 -2.09 -6.32
N LEU A 122 6.48 -2.25 -5.08
CA LEU A 122 7.42 -1.30 -4.46
C LEU A 122 8.70 -1.09 -5.26
N HIS A 123 9.18 -2.15 -5.91
CA HIS A 123 10.41 -2.10 -6.72
C HIS A 123 10.24 -1.50 -8.12
N ARG A 124 9.00 -1.36 -8.60
CA ARG A 124 8.71 -1.00 -10.00
C ARG A 124 7.84 0.24 -10.14
N ALA A 125 6.92 0.43 -9.20
CA ALA A 125 6.02 1.57 -9.21
C ALA A 125 6.81 2.86 -8.98
N PRO A 126 6.54 3.91 -9.77
CA PRO A 126 7.11 5.22 -9.51
C PRO A 126 6.59 5.76 -8.18
N LEU A 127 7.41 6.56 -7.49
CA LEU A 127 7.10 7.07 -6.16
C LEU A 127 5.76 7.80 -6.10
N TRP A 128 5.34 8.50 -7.16
CA TRP A 128 4.03 9.16 -7.20
C TRP A 128 2.86 8.19 -7.02
N ALA A 129 2.96 6.97 -7.56
CA ALA A 129 1.89 5.98 -7.47
C ALA A 129 1.79 5.42 -6.06
N VAL A 130 2.94 5.19 -5.41
CA VAL A 130 3.00 4.76 -4.01
C VAL A 130 2.46 5.85 -3.10
N THR A 131 2.83 7.13 -3.31
CA THR A 131 2.28 8.26 -2.54
C THR A 131 0.76 8.38 -2.70
N ALA A 132 0.24 8.30 -3.92
CA ALA A 132 -1.19 8.37 -4.17
C ALA A 132 -1.96 7.21 -3.51
N ALA A 133 -1.41 5.99 -3.56
CA ALA A 133 -1.98 4.83 -2.87
C ALA A 133 -2.00 5.02 -1.35
N SER A 134 -0.92 5.53 -0.77
CA SER A 134 -0.84 5.84 0.67
C SER A 134 -1.84 6.91 1.08
N GLU A 135 -1.98 7.99 0.31
CA GLU A 135 -3.00 9.02 0.57
C GLU A 135 -4.42 8.46 0.52
N GLN A 136 -4.69 7.51 -0.37
CA GLN A 136 -5.99 6.84 -0.43
C GLN A 136 -6.24 5.94 0.78
N LEU A 137 -5.20 5.24 1.27
CA LEU A 137 -5.27 4.49 2.51
C LEU A 137 -5.54 5.41 3.70
N ASP A 138 -4.85 6.55 3.79
CA ASP A 138 -5.02 7.52 4.88
C ASP A 138 -6.45 8.07 4.93
N ARG A 139 -7.08 8.34 3.78
CA ARG A 139 -8.50 8.74 3.70
C ARG A 139 -9.43 7.68 4.28
N VAL A 140 -9.19 6.40 3.96
CA VAL A 140 -9.96 5.28 4.53
C VAL A 140 -9.78 5.21 6.05
N ILE A 141 -8.55 5.33 6.54
CA ILE A 141 -8.25 5.31 7.98
C ILE A 141 -8.90 6.48 8.71
N ALA A 142 -8.90 7.68 8.10
CA ALA A 142 -9.52 8.88 8.65
C ALA A 142 -11.06 8.86 8.57
N GLY A 143 -11.67 7.80 8.04
CA GLY A 143 -13.13 7.69 7.87
C GLY A 143 -13.69 8.64 6.81
N THR A 144 -12.84 9.24 5.98
CA THR A 144 -13.23 10.11 4.86
C THR A 144 -13.37 9.25 3.61
N SER A 145 -14.54 8.62 3.44
CA SER A 145 -14.90 7.98 2.18
C SER A 145 -15.30 9.06 1.16
N ASP A 146 -14.52 9.23 0.09
CA ASP A 146 -14.93 10.05 -1.06
C ASP A 146 -15.99 9.28 -1.87
N PRO A 147 -17.10 9.89 -2.33
CA PRO A 147 -18.07 9.21 -3.15
C PRO A 147 -17.43 8.81 -4.49
N ALA A 148 -17.60 7.54 -4.88
CA ALA A 148 -17.07 6.98 -6.13
C ALA A 148 -17.38 7.88 -7.34
N PRO A 149 -16.45 8.05 -8.30
CA PRO A 149 -16.67 8.92 -9.44
C PRO A 149 -17.88 8.44 -10.25
N ALA A 150 -18.83 9.34 -10.45
CA ALA A 150 -20.03 9.11 -11.23
C ALA A 150 -19.65 8.51 -12.59
N ARG A 151 -20.05 7.25 -12.81
CA ARG A 151 -19.96 6.58 -14.10
C ARG A 151 -20.68 7.45 -15.15
N ARG A 152 -19.93 8.13 -16.02
CA ARG A 152 -20.49 8.70 -17.25
C ARG A 152 -21.01 7.53 -18.08
N ARG A 153 -22.34 7.39 -18.11
CA ARG A 153 -23.02 6.61 -19.13
C ARG A 153 -22.87 7.37 -20.45
N ALA A 154 -22.23 6.73 -21.42
CA ALA A 154 -22.35 7.06 -22.83
C ALA A 154 -23.73 6.65 -23.33
#